data_AF-A0A3M1GSX6-F1
#
_entry.id   AF-A0A3M1GSX6-F1
#
_cell.length_a   1.000
_cell.length_b   1.000
_cell.length_c   1.000
_cell.angle_alpha   90.00
_cell.angle_beta   90.00
_cell.angle_gamma   90.00
#
_symmetry.space_group_name_H-M   'P 1'
#
loop_
_entity.id
_entity.type
_entity.pdbx_description
1 polymer ?
#
loop_
_entity_poly.entity_id
_entity_poly.type
_entity_poly.pdbx_seq_one_letter_code
_entity_poly.pdbx_strand_id
1 'polypeptide(L)'
;MENKKVYLSIDLGASSGRVMAGQWDGSTLRLSEVHRFPTPSVFVPPYHYWDILAIYSSILHGLNTARQAYGGQIVSIGVDSWGVDYALIDANGEMLANPIQYRDGRTREPFATLPDRLGRERI
;
A
#
# COMPACT_ATOMS: atom_id res chain seq x y z
N MET A 1 -12.22 21.69 26.24
CA MET A 1 -11.09 21.58 25.30
C MET A 1 -11.60 20.80 24.11
N GLU A 2 -11.57 21.37 22.91
CA GLU A 2 -12.04 20.68 21.70
C GLU A 2 -11.34 19.33 21.58
N ASN A 3 -12.14 18.28 21.38
CA ASN A 3 -11.66 16.91 21.38
C ASN A 3 -10.86 16.70 20.09
N LYS A 4 -9.54 16.86 20.18
CA LYS A 4 -8.60 16.79 19.05
C LYS A 4 -8.74 15.42 18.36
N LYS A 5 -9.11 15.43 17.08
CA LYS A 5 -9.33 14.21 16.29
C LYS A 5 -8.05 13.84 15.55
N VAL A 6 -7.72 12.57 15.52
CA VAL A 6 -6.56 12.04 14.81
C VAL A 6 -7.02 11.12 13.68
N TYR A 7 -6.57 11.42 12.47
CA TYR A 7 -6.81 10.66 11.26
C TYR A 7 -5.49 10.02 10.86
N LEU A 8 -5.45 8.69 10.72
CA LEU A 8 -4.24 8.00 10.28
C LEU A 8 -4.27 7.82 8.76
N SER A 9 -3.14 8.03 8.09
CA SER A 9 -2.96 7.64 6.69
C SER A 9 -1.82 6.64 6.56
N ILE A 10 -2.04 5.60 5.77
CA ILE A 10 -1.05 4.63 5.36
C ILE A 10 -0.78 4.88 3.88
N ASP A 11 0.35 5.51 3.57
CA ASP A 11 0.78 5.84 2.21
C ASP A 11 1.85 4.83 1.77
N LEU A 12 1.54 4.03 0.76
CA LEU A 12 2.40 2.98 0.22
C LEU A 12 2.94 3.40 -1.15
N GLY A 13 4.18 3.89 -1.18
CA GLY A 13 4.95 4.08 -2.40
C GLY A 13 5.73 2.83 -2.80
N ALA A 14 6.17 2.75 -4.07
CA ALA A 14 6.86 1.56 -4.58
C ALA A 14 8.22 1.25 -3.91
N SER A 15 8.82 2.22 -3.20
CA SER A 15 10.08 2.04 -2.47
C SER A 15 9.96 2.25 -0.96
N SER A 16 8.89 2.89 -0.48
CA SER A 16 8.71 3.19 0.93
C SER A 16 7.23 3.32 1.28
N GLY A 17 6.86 2.81 2.45
CA GLY A 17 5.58 3.05 3.09
C GLY A 17 5.72 3.98 4.29
N ARG A 18 4.61 4.66 4.63
CA ARG A 18 4.51 5.56 5.79
C ARG A 18 3.18 5.40 6.50
N VAL A 19 3.22 5.50 7.82
CA VAL A 19 2.06 5.81 8.65
C VAL A 19 2.19 7.26 9.12
N MET A 20 1.23 8.10 8.79
CA MET A 20 1.14 9.50 9.22
C MET A 20 -0.05 9.70 10.15
N ALA A 21 0.08 10.62 11.10
CA ALA A 21 -1.03 11.09 11.94
C ALA A 21 -1.38 12.53 11.57
N GLY A 22 -2.61 12.73 11.08
CA GLY A 22 -3.25 14.02 10.87
C GLY A 22 -4.08 14.43 12.07
N GLN A 23 -3.60 15.41 12.83
CA GLN A 23 -4.25 15.95 14.01
C GLN A 23 -5.06 17.18 13.64
N TRP A 24 -6.39 17.10 13.76
CA TRP A 24 -7.32 18.17 13.44
C TRP A 24 -8.01 18.69 14.71
N ASP A 25 -7.90 19.99 14.95
CA ASP A 25 -8.55 20.67 16.08
C ASP A 25 -9.84 21.43 15.72
N GLY A 26 -10.26 21.40 14.45
CA GLY A 26 -11.39 22.21 13.96
C GLY A 26 -10.96 23.43 13.15
N SER A 27 -9.70 23.82 13.25
CA SER A 27 -9.13 24.99 12.54
C SER A 27 -7.79 24.69 11.86
N THR A 28 -6.96 23.86 12.48
CA THR A 28 -5.58 23.60 12.08
C THR A 28 -5.34 22.12 11.93
N LEU A 29 -4.71 21.74 10.81
CA LEU A 29 -4.21 20.39 10.57
C LEU A 29 -2.71 20.34 10.88
N ARG A 30 -2.31 19.44 11.79
CA ARG A 30 -0.91 19.15 12.09
C ARG A 30 -0.58 17.72 11.65
N LEU A 31 0.50 17.56 10.91
CA LEU A 31 0.96 16.26 10.44
C LEU A 31 2.15 15.79 11.25
N SER A 32 2.21 14.49 11.54
CA SER A 32 3.35 13.85 12.18
C SER A 32 3.61 12.50 11.53
N GLU A 33 4.85 12.25 11.13
CA GLU A 33 5.27 10.92 10.67
C GLU A 33 5.39 9.99 11.88
N VAL A 34 4.60 8.91 11.88
CA VAL A 34 4.58 7.93 12.98
C VAL A 34 5.58 6.83 12.70
N HIS A 35 5.61 6.34 11.46
CA HIS A 35 6.47 5.24 11.07
C HIS A 35 6.75 5.30 9.57
N ARG A 36 8.00 5.01 9.20
CA ARG A 36 8.44 4.86 7.81
C ARG A 36 9.16 3.53 7.67
N PHE A 37 8.88 2.83 6.58
CA PHE A 37 9.40 1.50 6.32
C PHE A 37 9.64 1.29 4.81
N PRO A 38 10.53 0.37 4.40
CA PRO A 38 10.68 0.00 3.00
C PRO A 38 9.48 -0.82 2.50
N THR A 39 9.25 -0.86 1.19
CA THR A 39 8.29 -1.77 0.53
C THR A 39 9.04 -2.81 -0.30
N PRO A 40 9.42 -3.95 0.31
CA PRO A 40 10.38 -4.85 -0.33
C PRO A 40 9.80 -5.63 -1.52
N SER A 41 10.70 -5.90 -2.47
CA SER A 41 10.53 -6.85 -3.55
C SER A 41 11.25 -8.14 -3.21
N VAL A 42 10.61 -9.27 -3.49
CA VAL A 42 11.22 -10.60 -3.35
C VAL A 42 11.18 -11.29 -4.71
N PHE A 43 12.35 -11.71 -5.18
CA PHE A 43 12.45 -12.53 -6.38
C PHE A 43 12.29 -14.00 -6.00
N VAL A 44 11.23 -14.63 -6.50
CA VAL A 44 11.02 -16.07 -6.44
C VAL A 44 10.89 -16.55 -7.87
N PRO A 45 11.94 -17.16 -8.46
CA PRO A 45 11.96 -17.48 -9.88
C PRO A 45 10.67 -18.19 -10.34
N PRO A 46 10.07 -17.73 -11.46
CA PRO A 46 10.60 -16.72 -12.38
C PRO A 46 10.14 -15.28 -12.09
N TYR A 47 9.46 -14.99 -10.97
CA TYR A 47 8.73 -13.74 -10.77
C TYR A 47 9.27 -12.86 -9.63
N HIS A 48 9.04 -11.55 -9.75
CA HIS A 48 9.18 -10.57 -8.68
C HIS A 48 7.85 -10.30 -7.99
N TYR A 49 7.83 -10.48 -6.67
CA TYR A 49 6.66 -10.30 -5.82
C TYR A 49 6.84 -9.12 -4.87
N TRP A 50 5.75 -8.44 -4.50
CA TRP A 50 5.73 -7.64 -3.29
C TRP A 50 5.77 -8.57 -2.08
N ASP A 51 6.65 -8.29 -1.13
CA ASP A 51 6.60 -8.94 0.18
C ASP A 51 5.45 -8.35 1.00
N ILE A 52 4.23 -8.78 0.66
CA ILE A 52 3.00 -8.23 1.21
C ILE A 52 2.89 -8.48 2.72
N LEU A 53 3.46 -9.58 3.21
CA LEU A 53 3.46 -9.91 4.64
C LEU A 53 4.42 -9.00 5.42
N ALA A 54 5.61 -8.70 4.87
CA ALA A 54 6.51 -7.72 5.48
C ALA A 54 5.89 -6.31 5.49
N ILE A 55 5.29 -5.89 4.37
CA ILE A 55 4.58 -4.61 4.26
C ILE A 55 3.45 -4.54 5.29
N TYR A 56 2.62 -5.58 5.39
CA TYR A 56 1.52 -5.65 6.35
C TYR A 56 2.03 -5.59 7.80
N SER A 57 3.11 -6.31 8.12
CA SER A 57 3.74 -6.28 9.43
C SER A 57 4.22 -4.86 9.80
N SER A 58 4.85 -4.14 8.86
CA SER A 58 5.27 -2.75 9.06
C SER A 58 4.08 -1.79 9.25
N ILE A 59 2.98 -2.00 8.53
CA ILE A 59 1.73 -1.25 8.74
C ILE A 59 1.23 -1.47 10.16
N LEU A 60 1.12 -2.73 10.61
CA LEU A 60 0.68 -3.05 11.97
C LEU A 60 1.59 -2.45 13.04
N HIS A 61 2.90 -2.44 12.81
CA HIS A 61 3.86 -1.77 13.69
C HIS A 61 3.56 -0.26 13.77
N GLY A 62 3.42 0.43 12.64
CA GLY A 62 3.10 1.86 12.61
C GLY A 62 1.76 2.20 13.26
N LEU A 63 0.73 1.39 13.04
CA LEU A 63 -0.57 1.54 13.69
C LEU A 63 -0.51 1.34 15.20
N ASN A 64 0.29 0.37 15.68
CA ASN A 64 0.52 0.19 17.11
C ASN A 64 1.24 1.38 17.74
N THR A 65 2.25 1.93 17.06
CA THR A 65 2.94 3.16 17.49
C THR A 65 1.98 4.34 17.54
N ALA A 66 1.13 4.51 16.52
CA ALA A 66 0.09 5.55 16.50
C ALA A 66 -0.90 5.38 17.66
N ARG A 67 -1.33 4.15 17.96
CA ARG A 67 -2.23 3.84 19.07
C ARG A 67 -1.62 4.21 20.43
N GLN A 68 -0.33 3.97 20.62
CA GLN A 68 0.36 4.35 21.86
C GLN A 68 0.44 5.87 22.02
N ALA A 69 0.67 6.60 20.92
CA ALA A 69 0.81 8.06 20.95
C ALA A 69 -0.53 8.82 21.03
N TYR A 70 -1.58 8.32 20.36
CA TYR A 70 -2.85 9.04 20.14
C TYR A 70 -4.09 8.24 20.55
N GLY A 71 -3.93 7.22 21.39
CA GLY A 71 -5.02 6.35 21.84
C GLY A 71 -6.23 7.14 22.35
N GLY A 72 -7.43 6.76 21.92
CA GLY A 72 -8.69 7.44 22.25
C GLY A 72 -9.02 8.69 21.43
N GLN A 73 -8.07 9.21 20.63
CA GLN A 73 -8.27 10.35 19.72
C GLN A 73 -8.36 9.95 18.25
N ILE A 74 -7.95 8.73 17.91
CA ILE A 74 -7.99 8.20 16.54
C ILE A 74 -9.44 7.97 16.13
N VAL A 75 -9.86 8.58 15.02
CA VAL A 75 -11.24 8.51 14.52
C VAL A 75 -11.39 7.75 13.20
N SER A 76 -10.34 7.68 12.39
CA SER A 76 -10.35 6.89 11.16
C SER A 76 -8.93 6.57 10.67
N ILE A 77 -8.86 5.62 9.73
CA ILE A 77 -7.65 5.20 9.03
C ILE A 77 -7.97 5.20 7.52
N GLY A 78 -7.09 5.81 6.72
CA GLY A 78 -7.11 5.71 5.26
C GLY A 78 -5.86 5.01 4.75
N VAL A 79 -5.98 4.31 3.62
CA VAL A 79 -4.86 3.63 2.95
C VAL A 79 -4.83 4.07 1.50
N ASP A 80 -3.66 4.46 1.01
CA ASP A 80 -3.37 4.69 -0.39
C ASP A 80 -2.11 3.92 -0.81
N SER A 81 -2.07 3.49 -2.07
CA SER A 81 -0.94 2.73 -2.60
C SER A 81 -0.61 3.14 -4.03
N TRP A 82 0.53 2.63 -4.53
CA TRP A 82 0.75 2.57 -5.97
C TRP A 82 -0.40 1.81 -6.67
N GLY A 83 -0.63 2.13 -7.94
CA GLY A 83 -1.67 1.51 -8.76
C GLY A 83 -1.21 0.27 -9.53
N VAL A 84 -2.06 -0.20 -10.45
CA VAL A 84 -1.84 -1.31 -11.40
C VAL A 84 -1.80 -2.70 -10.77
N ASP A 85 -1.05 -2.88 -9.68
CA ASP A 85 -0.89 -4.19 -9.06
C ASP A 85 -2.17 -4.64 -8.32
N TYR A 86 -2.34 -5.95 -8.23
CA TYR A 86 -3.51 -6.58 -7.64
C TYR A 86 -3.14 -7.89 -6.95
N ALA A 87 -3.94 -8.26 -5.94
CA ALA A 87 -3.94 -9.58 -5.33
C ALA A 87 -5.15 -10.37 -5.86
N LEU A 88 -4.96 -11.66 -6.14
CA LEU A 88 -6.07 -12.56 -6.47
C LEU A 88 -6.54 -13.23 -5.18
N ILE A 89 -7.84 -13.13 -4.93
CA ILE A 89 -8.50 -13.66 -3.73
C ILE A 89 -9.47 -14.76 -4.15
N ASP A 90 -9.50 -15.86 -3.39
CA ASP A 90 -10.42 -16.97 -3.62
C ASP A 90 -11.81 -16.71 -3.01
N ALA A 91 -12.72 -17.69 -3.12
CA ALA A 91 -14.08 -17.57 -2.58
C ALA A 91 -14.15 -17.51 -1.05
N ASN A 92 -13.09 -17.91 -0.34
CA ASN A 92 -12.98 -17.89 1.11
C ASN A 92 -12.36 -16.59 1.64
N GLY A 93 -11.91 -15.69 0.76
CA GLY A 93 -11.19 -14.48 1.14
C GLY A 93 -9.68 -14.70 1.32
N GLU A 94 -9.15 -15.83 0.88
CA GLU A 94 -7.71 -16.16 0.97
C GLU A 94 -6.97 -15.69 -0.28
N MET A 95 -5.76 -15.18 -0.08
CA MET A 95 -4.90 -14.74 -1.18
C MET A 95 -4.25 -15.95 -1.86
N LEU A 96 -4.49 -16.11 -3.16
CA LEU A 96 -4.01 -17.26 -3.94
C LEU A 96 -2.48 -17.32 -4.08
N ALA A 97 -1.84 -16.14 -4.12
CA ALA A 97 -0.38 -15.99 -4.15
C ALA A 97 0.00 -14.55 -3.77
N ASN A 98 1.26 -14.33 -3.41
CA ASN A 98 1.76 -12.96 -3.22
C ASN A 98 1.54 -12.12 -4.51
N PRO A 99 1.25 -10.80 -4.39
CA PRO A 99 1.08 -9.94 -5.54
C PRO A 99 2.37 -9.83 -6.35
N ILE A 100 2.29 -10.09 -7.66
CA ILE A 100 3.41 -9.88 -8.59
C ILE A 100 3.55 -8.38 -8.84
N GLN A 101 4.78 -7.87 -8.82
CA GLN A 101 5.05 -6.46 -9.05
C GLN A 101 4.86 -6.08 -10.51
N TYR A 102 4.40 -4.85 -10.78
CA TYR A 102 4.30 -4.31 -12.14
C TYR A 102 5.64 -4.29 -12.90
N ARG A 103 6.78 -4.32 -12.18
CA ARG A 103 8.12 -4.35 -12.77
C ARG A 103 8.55 -5.75 -13.23
N ASP A 104 7.78 -6.77 -12.90
CA ASP A 104 8.05 -8.14 -13.32
C ASP A 104 8.05 -8.27 -14.85
N GLY A 105 8.90 -9.17 -15.36
CA GLY A 105 9.07 -9.37 -16.80
C GLY A 105 7.88 -10.03 -17.51
N ARG A 106 6.91 -10.61 -16.77
CA ARG A 106 5.83 -11.43 -17.34
C ARG A 106 4.97 -10.74 -18.39
N THR A 107 4.86 -9.41 -18.36
CA THR A 107 4.01 -8.65 -19.28
C THR A 107 4.74 -8.16 -20.53
N ARG A 108 6.08 -8.29 -20.61
CA ARG A 108 6.88 -7.77 -21.74
C ARG A 108 6.45 -8.37 -23.07
N GLU A 109 6.48 -9.69 -23.19
CA GLU A 109 6.08 -10.39 -24.42
C GLU A 109 4.58 -10.25 -24.73
N PRO A 110 3.66 -10.47 -23.77
CA PRO A 110 2.23 -10.23 -24.02
C PRO A 110 1.95 -8.82 -24.56
N PHE A 111 2.57 -7.79 -23.99
CA PHE A 111 2.37 -6.41 -24.44
C PHE A 111 2.93 -6.15 -25.83
N ALA A 112 4.11 -6.71 -26.14
CA ALA A 112 4.73 -6.59 -27.46
C ALA A 112 3.87 -7.18 -28.59
N THR A 113 3.08 -8.23 -28.31
CA THR A 113 2.21 -8.89 -29.28
C THR A 113 0.80 -8.29 -29.39
N LEU A 114 0.42 -7.33 -28.53
CA LEU A 114 -0.91 -6.73 -28.56
C LEU A 114 -1.26 -6.05 -29.90
N PRO A 115 -0.35 -5.28 -30.54
CA PRO A 115 -0.66 -4.63 -31.81
C PRO A 115 -1.07 -5.60 -32.92
N ASP A 116 -0.42 -6.76 -32.99
CA ASP A 116 -0.72 -7.78 -33.99
C ASP A 116 -2.09 -8.44 -33.74
N ARG A 117 -2.57 -8.42 -32.50
CA ARG A 117 -3.84 -9.04 -32.10
C ARG A 117 -5.04 -8.10 -32.14
N LEU A 118 -4.83 -6.82 -31.84
CA LEU A 118 -5.91 -5.85 -31.66
C LEU A 118 -5.92 -4.72 -32.72
N GLY A 119 -4.87 -4.59 -33.52
CA GLY A 119 -4.68 -3.45 -34.41
C GLY A 119 -4.01 -2.27 -33.68
N ARG A 120 -3.07 -1.60 -34.35
CA ARG A 120 -2.30 -0.46 -33.79
C ARG A 120 -3.18 0.74 -33.45
N GLU A 121 -4.34 0.85 -34.07
CA GLU A 121 -5.31 1.93 -33.85
C GLU A 121 -6.08 1.81 -32.52
N ARG A 122 -5.97 0.67 -31.84
CA ARG A 122 -6.68 0.37 -30.59
C ARG A 122 -5.80 0.38 -29.33
N ILE A 123 -4.51 0.70 -29.50
CA ILE A 123 -3.46 0.71 -28.45
C ILE A 123 -2.77 2.06 -28.50
#